data_AF-A0A095AXT9-F1
#
_entry.id   AF-A0A095AXT9-F1
#
_cell.length_a   1.000
_cell.length_b   1.000
_cell.length_c   1.000
_cell.angle_alpha   90.00
_cell.angle_beta   90.00
_cell.angle_gamma   90.00
#
_symmetry.space_group_name_H-M   'P 1'
#
loop_
_entity.id
_entity.type
_entity.pdbx_description
1 polymer ?
#
loop_
_entity_poly.entity_id
_entity_poly.type
_entity_poly.pdbx_seq_one_letter_code
_entity_poly.pdbx_strand_id
1 'polypeptide(L)' 'MLNRLLDGFEGKLTSSKWAKLAKTSPDTALRDINDLVERGILNKEAAGGRSTSYVLVLPEM' A
#
# COMPACT_ATOMS: atom_id res chain seq x y z
N MET A 1 3.44 -13.58 -5.84
CA MET A 1 3.68 -12.28 -6.53
C MET A 1 3.62 -11.11 -5.55
N LEU A 2 2.61 -11.03 -4.66
CA LEU A 2 2.49 -9.97 -3.64
C LEU A 2 3.72 -9.86 -2.72
N ASN A 3 4.24 -10.99 -2.22
CA ASN A 3 5.40 -10.99 -1.33
C ASN A 3 6.62 -10.28 -1.93
N ARG A 4 6.92 -10.46 -3.23
CA ARG A 4 8.06 -9.78 -3.88
C ARG A 4 7.88 -8.27 -4.05
N LEU A 5 6.64 -7.79 -4.07
CA LEU A 5 6.33 -6.36 -4.17
C LEU A 5 6.52 -5.67 -2.81
N LEU A 6 6.38 -6.43 -1.73
CA LEU A 6 6.39 -5.97 -0.34
C LEU A 6 7.74 -6.22 0.35
N ASP A 7 8.53 -7.20 -0.13
CA ASP A 7 9.84 -7.62 0.41
C ASP A 7 10.93 -6.53 0.33
N GLY A 8 10.75 -5.49 -0.49
CA GLY A 8 11.70 -4.38 -0.65
C GLY A 8 11.13 -3.02 -0.27
N PHE A 9 9.98 -2.98 0.41
CA PHE A 9 9.29 -1.73 0.70
C PHE A 9 9.46 -1.31 2.16
N GLU A 10 10.59 -0.66 2.47
CA GLU A 10 10.76 0.09 3.71
C GLU A 10 10.21 1.52 3.52
N GLY A 11 9.06 1.84 4.14
CA GLY A 11 8.51 3.20 4.22
C GLY A 11 7.03 3.36 3.83
N LYS A 12 6.68 4.53 3.28
CA LYS A 12 5.30 4.96 2.98
C LYS A 12 4.84 4.56 1.56
N LEU A 13 3.89 3.64 1.47
CA LEU A 13 3.27 3.21 0.22
C LEU A 13 2.21 4.23 -0.20
N THR A 14 2.17 4.59 -1.48
CA THR A 14 1.15 5.47 -2.04
C THR A 14 0.49 4.81 -3.24
N SER A 15 -0.72 5.22 -3.59
CA SER A 15 -1.46 4.69 -4.75
C SER A 15 -0.67 4.82 -6.05
N SER A 16 0.04 5.93 -6.25
CA SER A 16 0.91 6.12 -7.42
C SER A 16 2.10 5.17 -7.45
N LYS A 17 2.65 4.80 -6.29
CA LYS A 17 3.78 3.85 -6.21
C LYS A 17 3.29 2.42 -6.46
N TRP A 18 2.14 2.05 -5.90
CA TRP A 18 1.46 0.79 -6.19
C TRP A 18 1.11 0.66 -7.67
N ALA A 19 0.54 1.70 -8.28
CA ALA A 19 0.21 1.76 -9.70
C ALA A 19 1.41 1.43 -10.59
N LYS A 20 2.59 2.01 -10.30
CA LYS A 20 3.83 1.74 -11.04
C LYS A 20 4.32 0.29 -10.86
N LEU A 21 4.21 -0.25 -9.65
CA LEU A 21 4.68 -1.60 -9.32
C LEU A 21 3.76 -2.68 -9.91
N ALA A 22 2.46 -2.52 -9.74
CA ALA A 22 1.43 -3.42 -10.26
C ALA A 22 1.13 -3.18 -11.74
N LYS A 23 1.77 -2.18 -12.37
CA LYS A 23 1.53 -1.74 -13.76
C LYS A 23 0.04 -1.52 -14.04
N THR A 24 -0.64 -0.88 -13.09
CA THR A 24 -2.08 -0.63 -13.12
C THR A 24 -2.37 0.85 -13.00
N SER A 25 -3.60 1.26 -13.31
CA SER A 25 -4.02 2.65 -13.19
C SER A 25 -4.07 3.10 -11.72
N PRO A 26 -3.89 4.39 -11.42
CA PRO A 26 -4.01 4.94 -10.06
C PRO A 26 -5.34 4.57 -9.37
N ASP A 27 -6.44 4.57 -10.13
CA ASP A 27 -7.77 4.20 -9.65
C ASP A 27 -7.86 2.73 -9.23
N THR A 28 -7.32 1.83 -10.05
CA THR A 28 -7.24 0.40 -9.73
C THR A 28 -6.33 0.15 -8.54
N ALA A 29 -5.16 0.80 -8.52
CA ALA A 29 -4.23 0.73 -7.40
C ALA A 29 -4.86 1.19 -6.08
N LEU A 30 -5.69 2.24 -6.11
CA LEU A 30 -6.39 2.71 -4.92
C LEU A 30 -7.42 1.69 -4.43
N ARG A 31 -8.12 0.99 -5.32
CA ARG A 31 -9.04 -0.10 -4.96
C ARG A 31 -8.29 -1.28 -4.35
N ASP A 32 -7.20 -1.72 -4.97
CA ASP A 32 -6.35 -2.79 -4.44
C ASP A 32 -5.84 -2.43 -3.03
N ILE A 33 -5.37 -1.19 -2.84
CA ILE A 33 -4.91 -0.73 -1.52
C ILE A 33 -6.05 -0.73 -0.50
N ASN A 34 -7.25 -0.27 -0.86
CA ASN A 34 -8.38 -0.30 0.08
C ASN A 34 -8.74 -1.73 0.47
N ASP A 35 -8.77 -2.67 -0.48
CA ASP A 35 -9.01 -4.09 -0.18
C ASP A 35 -7.95 -4.63 0.79
N LEU A 36 -6.67 -4.29 0.59
CA LEU A 36 -5.59 -4.69 1.50
C LEU A 36 -5.70 -4.02 2.88
N VAL A 37 -6.23 -2.80 2.96
CA VAL A 37 -6.52 -2.12 4.23
C VAL A 37 -7.68 -2.80 4.95
N GLU A 38 -8.75 -3.12 4.25
CA GLU A 38 -9.90 -3.86 4.79
C GLU A 38 -9.51 -5.26 5.28
N ARG A 39 -8.55 -5.89 4.61
CA ARG A 39 -8.00 -7.20 5.00
C ARG A 39 -6.96 -7.12 6.11
N GLY A 40 -6.63 -5.92 6.60
CA GLY A 40 -5.65 -5.70 7.68
C GLY A 40 -4.20 -5.94 7.27
N ILE A 41 -3.90 -6.00 5.97
CA ILE A 41 -2.55 -6.19 5.42
C ILE A 41 -1.83 -4.84 5.30
N LEU A 42 -2.58 -3.79 4.97
CA LEU A 42 -2.10 -2.41 4.95
C LEU A 42 -2.79 -1.58 6.02
N ASN A 43 -2.09 -0.60 6.57
CA ASN A 43 -2.70 0.41 7.43
C ASN A 43 -2.48 1.79 6.84
N LYS A 44 -3.51 2.62 6.87
CA LYS A 44 -3.44 4.01 6.42
C LYS A 44 -2.73 4.81 7.51
N GLU A 45 -1.52 5.25 7.23
CA GLU A 45 -0.78 6.12 8.14
C GLU A 45 -1.39 7.52 8.12
N ALA A 46 -1.70 8.06 9.29
CA ALA A 46 -2.14 9.44 9.47
C ALA A 46 -0.96 10.41 9.29
N ALA A 47 -0.44 10.51 8.07
CA ALA A 47 0.51 11.55 7.71
C ALA A 47 -0.26 12.89 7.64
N GLY A 48 0.03 13.82 8.56
CA GLY A 48 -0.67 15.10 8.74
C GLY A 48 -0.54 16.14 7.61
N GLY A 49 -0.42 15.70 6.34
CA GLY A 49 -0.39 16.55 5.16
C GLY A 49 -1.37 16.05 4.07
N ARG A 50 -1.33 16.67 2.87
CA ARG A 50 -2.22 16.30 1.74
C ARG A 50 -1.98 14.90 1.15
N SER A 51 -0.96 14.18 1.64
CA SER A 51 -0.53 12.90 1.08
C SER A 51 -0.96 11.75 1.98
N THR A 52 -1.86 10.91 1.48
CA THR A 52 -2.21 9.64 2.12
C THR A 52 -1.09 8.62 1.90
N SER A 53 -0.61 8.03 2.98
CA SER A 53 0.42 7.00 2.97
C SER A 53 -0.12 5.72 3.61
N TYR A 54 0.34 4.57 3.13
CA TYR A 54 -0.02 3.26 3.63
C TYR A 54 1.24 2.53 4.09
N VAL A 55 1.14 1.77 5.16
CA VAL A 55 2.25 0.98 5.73
C VAL A 55 1.86 -0.48 5.78
N LEU A 56 2.82 -1.38 5.61
CA LEU A 56 2.57 -2.82 5.74
C LEU A 56 2.36 -3.14 7.21
N VAL A 57 1.24 -3.78 7.52
CA VAL A 57 1.03 -4.42 8.82
C VAL A 57 1.51 -5.86 8.65
N LEU A 58 2.80 -6.09 8.92
CA LEU A 58 3.23 -7.47 9.11
C LEU A 58 2.53 -7.98 10.37
N PRO A 59 1.83 -9.12 10.34
CA PRO A 59 1.47 -9.78 11.58
C PRO A 59 2.78 -10.13 12.29
N GLU A 60 3.01 -9.51 13.45
CA GLU A 60 4.08 -9.94 14.35
C GLU A 60 3.82 -11.41 14.67
N MET A 61 4.74 -12.28 14.22
CA MET A 61 4.75 -13.69 14.61
C MET A 61 5.50 -13.87 15.92
#